data_AF-A0A4Q8UEP5-F1
#
_entry.id   AF-A0A4Q8UEP5-F1
#
_cell.length_a   1.000
_cell.length_b   1.000
_cell.length_c   1.000
_cell.angle_alpha   90.00
_cell.angle_beta   90.00
_cell.angle_gamma   90.00
#
_symmetry.space_group_name_H-M   'P 1'
#
loop_
_entity.id
_entity.type
_entity.pdbx_description
1 polymer ?
#
loop_
_entity_poly.entity_id
_entity_poly.type
_entity_poly.pdbx_seq_one_letter_code
_entity_poly.pdbx_strand_id
1 'polypeptide(L)'
;MAHGDGQPGSAGDGTDSGAPSHTQGTLVIRTWWEPDHVHGFRARVTSQLPEAGQTTVTTADPEEVLAVVRRWLLARPGTDNQ
;
A
#
# COMPACT_ATOMS: atom_id res chain seq x y z
N MET A 1 -56.12 -2.95 28.36
CA MET A 1 -55.52 -3.79 27.30
C MET A 1 -55.41 -2.88 26.09
N ALA A 2 -54.25 -2.44 25.59
CA ALA A 2 -53.00 -3.15 25.37
C ALA A 2 -51.76 -2.28 25.72
N HIS A 3 -50.76 -2.93 26.32
CA HIS A 3 -49.36 -2.50 26.32
C HIS A 3 -48.66 -3.19 25.14
N GLY A 4 -47.67 -2.52 24.54
CA GLY A 4 -46.79 -3.17 23.57
C GLY A 4 -45.83 -2.23 22.85
N ASP A 5 -45.10 -1.38 23.58
CA ASP A 5 -43.84 -0.83 23.10
C ASP A 5 -42.81 -1.97 23.00
N GLY A 6 -42.40 -2.29 21.78
CA GLY A 6 -41.40 -3.31 21.45
C GLY A 6 -40.21 -2.68 20.73
N GLN A 7 -39.16 -2.45 21.51
CA GLN A 7 -37.88 -1.79 21.25
C GLN A 7 -37.11 -2.34 20.01
N PRO A 8 -36.22 -1.54 19.37
CA PRO A 8 -35.74 -1.73 18.01
C PRO A 8 -34.71 -2.86 17.88
N GLY A 9 -34.62 -3.32 16.63
CA GLY A 9 -33.74 -4.39 16.18
C GLY A 9 -32.33 -4.27 16.75
N SER A 10 -31.94 -5.37 17.39
CA SER A 10 -30.62 -5.72 17.90
C SER A 10 -29.50 -4.97 17.18
N ALA A 11 -28.77 -4.17 17.96
CA ALA A 11 -27.42 -3.75 17.65
C ALA A 11 -26.59 -4.99 17.31
N GLY A 12 -26.31 -5.16 16.02
CA GLY A 12 -25.21 -6.00 15.60
C GLY A 12 -23.94 -5.33 16.08
N ASP A 13 -23.46 -5.75 17.26
CA ASP A 13 -22.07 -5.59 17.66
C ASP A 13 -21.24 -6.45 16.71
N GLY A 14 -21.06 -5.94 15.49
CA GLY A 14 -20.01 -6.38 14.60
C GLY A 14 -18.74 -5.86 15.23
N THR A 15 -18.20 -6.62 16.18
CA THR A 15 -16.83 -6.47 16.62
C THR A 15 -15.99 -6.70 15.36
N ASP A 16 -15.72 -5.60 14.65
CA ASP A 16 -14.70 -5.51 13.62
C ASP A 16 -13.44 -5.94 14.33
N SER A 17 -13.13 -7.23 14.17
CA SER A 17 -11.99 -7.88 14.78
C SER A 17 -10.81 -7.12 14.21
N GLY A 18 -10.30 -6.16 14.99
CA GLY A 18 -9.26 -5.24 14.58
C GLY A 18 -8.17 -6.05 13.94
N ALA A 19 -8.18 -6.06 12.61
CA ALA A 19 -7.13 -6.69 11.85
C ALA A 19 -5.84 -6.04 12.37
N PRO A 20 -4.79 -6.82 12.68
CA PRO A 20 -3.52 -6.22 13.03
C PRO A 20 -3.26 -5.15 11.98
N SER A 21 -3.18 -3.90 12.43
CA SER A 21 -2.86 -2.75 11.62
C SER A 21 -1.40 -2.91 11.25
N HIS A 22 -1.16 -3.88 10.36
CA HIS A 22 0.06 -4.06 9.65
C HIS A 22 0.28 -2.73 8.98
N THR A 23 1.12 -1.90 9.60
CA THR A 23 1.61 -0.66 9.06
C THR A 23 2.61 -1.03 7.96
N GLN A 24 2.15 -1.87 7.03
CA GLN A 24 2.88 -2.25 5.85
C GLN A 24 2.79 -1.04 4.94
N GLY A 25 3.95 -0.50 4.59
CA GLY A 25 3.99 0.47 3.52
C GLY A 25 3.38 -0.08 2.23
N THR A 26 3.07 0.81 1.32
CA THR A 26 2.62 0.48 -0.04
C THR A 26 3.68 0.89 -1.05
N LEU A 27 3.94 0.05 -2.05
CA LEU A 27 4.76 0.38 -3.22
C LEU A 27 3.92 0.21 -4.48
N VAL A 28 3.79 1.28 -5.27
CA VAL A 28 3.07 1.28 -6.55
C VAL A 28 4.08 1.50 -7.67
N ILE A 29 4.12 0.58 -8.62
CA ILE A 29 4.96 0.67 -9.81
C ILE A 29 4.03 0.85 -11.01
N ARG A 30 4.17 1.95 -11.75
CA ARG A 30 3.48 2.18 -13.01
C ARG A 30 4.51 2.21 -14.12
N THR A 31 4.34 1.36 -15.12
CA THR A 31 5.19 1.35 -16.31
C THR A 31 4.37 1.71 -17.54
N TRP A 32 4.99 2.41 -18.48
CA TRP A 32 4.38 2.70 -19.77
C TRP A 32 5.46 2.72 -20.86
N TRP A 33 5.00 2.53 -22.10
CA TRP A 33 5.84 2.67 -23.27
C TRP A 33 5.76 4.11 -23.79
N GLU A 34 6.91 4.74 -24.01
CA GLU A 34 7.04 6.08 -24.57
C GLU A 34 7.92 6.00 -25.83
N PRO A 35 7.32 5.90 -27.04
CA PRO A 35 8.04 5.57 -28.27
C PRO A 35 9.10 6.61 -28.66
N ASP A 36 8.97 7.85 -28.19
CA ASP A 36 9.91 8.94 -28.45
C ASP A 36 11.14 8.92 -27.51
N HIS A 37 11.20 7.99 -26.56
CA HIS A 37 12.35 7.84 -25.66
C HIS A 37 13.31 6.73 -26.13
N VAL A 38 14.62 6.93 -25.92
CA VAL A 38 15.72 6.08 -26.44
C VAL A 38 15.53 4.58 -26.15
N HIS A 39 14.97 4.24 -24.98
CA HIS A 39 14.73 2.86 -24.57
C HIS A 39 13.25 2.45 -24.64
N GLY A 40 12.36 3.39 -24.96
CA GLY A 40 10.89 3.24 -24.96
C GLY A 40 10.26 2.89 -23.61
N PHE A 41 11.03 2.43 -22.63
CA PHE A 41 10.57 2.11 -21.28
C PHE A 41 10.52 3.37 -20.41
N ARG A 42 9.42 3.49 -19.66
CA ARG A 42 9.26 4.44 -18.58
C ARG A 42 8.61 3.79 -17.37
N ALA A 43 9.02 4.23 -16.20
CA ALA A 43 8.42 3.84 -14.94
C ALA A 43 8.27 5.02 -14.00
N ARG A 44 7.21 4.99 -13.19
CA ARG A 44 7.02 5.79 -12.00
C ARG A 44 6.80 4.87 -10.81
N VAL A 45 7.68 4.96 -9.83
CA VAL A 45 7.64 4.19 -8.59
C VAL A 45 7.24 5.12 -7.47
N THR A 46 6.17 4.80 -6.74
CA THR A 46 5.70 5.56 -5.59
C THR A 46 5.66 4.65 -4.38
N SER A 47 6.44 4.97 -3.34
CA SER A 47 6.42 4.26 -2.07
C SER A 47 5.80 5.13 -0.99
N GLN A 48 5.00 4.54 -0.11
CA GLN A 48 4.48 5.15 1.09
C GLN A 48 4.86 4.27 2.27
N LEU A 49 5.69 4.77 3.18
CA LEU A 49 6.03 4.11 4.44
C LEU A 49 5.42 4.92 5.59
N PRO A 50 4.90 4.27 6.66
CA PRO A 50 4.25 4.97 7.77
C PRO A 50 5.13 6.04 8.43
N GLU A 51 6.43 5.78 8.56
CA GLU A 51 7.37 6.68 9.25
C GLU A 51 8.18 7.59 8.32
N ALA A 52 8.38 7.17 7.06
CA ALA A 52 9.22 7.90 6.10
C ALA A 52 8.41 8.75 5.10
N GLY A 53 7.09 8.68 5.13
CA GLY A 53 6.20 9.40 4.23
C GLY A 53 6.19 8.82 2.81
N GLN A 54 5.78 9.64 1.84
CA GLN A 54 5.67 9.26 0.43
C GLN A 54 6.91 9.69 -0.36
N THR A 55 7.49 8.76 -1.11
CA THR A 55 8.57 9.01 -2.08
C THR A 55 8.11 8.64 -3.47
N THR A 56 8.46 9.43 -4.49
CA THR A 56 8.18 9.12 -5.89
C THR A 56 9.46 9.27 -6.72
N VAL A 57 9.74 8.28 -7.56
CA VAL A 57 10.85 8.25 -8.51
C VAL A 57 10.30 7.97 -9.90
N THR A 58 10.80 8.69 -10.91
CA THR A 58 10.50 8.43 -12.32
C THR A 58 11.81 8.06 -13.02
N THR A 59 11.82 6.96 -13.78
CA THR A 59 13.02 6.46 -14.44
C THR A 59 12.71 5.86 -15.81
N ALA A 60 13.73 5.83 -16.67
CA ALA A 60 13.74 5.13 -17.95
C ALA A 60 14.58 3.84 -17.90
N ASP A 61 15.16 3.52 -16.74
CA ASP A 61 16.03 2.38 -16.53
C ASP A 61 15.30 1.30 -15.72
N PRO A 62 15.08 0.09 -16.29
CA PRO A 62 14.52 -1.04 -15.56
C PRO A 62 15.32 -1.43 -14.31
N GLU A 63 16.65 -1.29 -14.34
CA GLU A 63 17.51 -1.66 -13.20
C GLU A 63 17.32 -0.70 -12.02
N GLU A 64 17.08 0.58 -12.29
CA GLU A 64 16.75 1.55 -11.25
C GLU A 64 15.42 1.21 -10.57
N VAL A 65 14.40 0.75 -11.32
CA VAL A 65 13.14 0.27 -10.73
C VAL A 65 13.40 -0.89 -9.77
N LEU A 66 14.20 -1.88 -10.19
CA LEU A 66 14.55 -3.02 -9.34
C LEU A 66 15.33 -2.59 -8.10
N ALA A 67 16.25 -1.63 -8.23
CA ALA A 67 17.00 -1.09 -7.10
C ALA A 67 16.10 -0.40 -6.07
N VAL A 68 15.10 0.37 -6.52
CA VAL A 68 14.11 1.02 -5.63
C VAL A 68 13.24 -0.03 -4.94
N VAL A 69 12.77 -1.05 -5.67
CA VAL A 69 11.95 -2.14 -5.11
C VAL A 69 12.73 -2.90 -4.04
N ARG A 70 13.97 -3.29 -4.32
CA ARG A 70 14.83 -3.99 -3.35
C ARG A 70 15.05 -3.16 -2.09
N ARG A 71 15.38 -1.88 -2.26
CA ARG A 71 15.57 -0.95 -1.13
C ARG A 71 14.30 -0.82 -0.29
N TRP A 72 13.15 -0.69 -0.94
CA TRP A 72 11.87 -0.59 -0.24
C TRP A 72 11.53 -1.87 0.52
N LEU A 73 11.79 -3.05 -0.05
CA LEU A 73 11.57 -4.34 0.62
C LEU A 73 12.49 -4.51 1.84
N LEU A 74 13.76 -4.12 1.74
CA LEU A 74 14.71 -4.19 2.85
C LEU A 74 14.39 -3.21 3.98
N ALA A 75 13.75 -2.08 3.67
CA ALA A 75 13.37 -1.06 4.65
C ALA A 75 12.09 -1.41 5.42
N ARG A 76 11.45 -2.56 5.19
CA ARG A 76 10.22 -2.93 5.88
C ARG A 76 10.54 -3.36 7.32
N PRO A 77 9.96 -2.71 8.34
CA PRO A 77 10.09 -3.19 9.72
C PRO A 77 9.41 -4.56 9.84
N GLY A 78 10.18 -5.59 10.24
CA GLY A 78 9.70 -6.96 10.42
C GLY A 78 10.39 -8.03 9.55
N THR A 79 11.34 -7.67 8.69
CA THR A 79 12.18 -8.64 7.96
C THR A 79 13.51 -9.00 8.66
N ASP A 80 13.77 -8.47 9.86
CA ASP A 80 14.93 -8.83 10.71
C ASP A 80 14.68 -10.06 11.60
N ASN A 81 14.08 -11.12 11.05
CA ASN A 81 13.89 -12.35 11.81
C ASN A 81 14.05 -13.59 10.92
N GLN A 82 15.31 -13.90 10.59
CA GLN A 82 15.71 -15.27 10.29
C GLN A 82 17.18 -15.53 10.60
#